data_AF-A0A3A5WF59-F1
#
_entry.id   AF-A0A3A5WF59-F1
#
_cell.length_a   1.000
_cell.length_b   1.000
_cell.length_c   1.000
_cell.angle_alpha   90.00
_cell.angle_beta   90.00
_cell.angle_gamma   90.00
#
_symmetry.space_group_name_H-M   'P 1'
#
loop_
_entity.id
_entity.type
_entity.pdbx_description
1 polymer ?
#
loop_
_entity_poly.entity_id
_entity_poly.type
_entity_poly.pdbx_seq_one_letter_code
_entity_poly.pdbx_strand_id
1 'polypeptide(L)'
;MHTFLTSDLEKQKSNTLREECTHGGAMGLIRAATITLLLLLTPLTYLASAEDVPSVTITTDWTSTSSLTNEHAYVLTFGDSSSHDYDVSVSHLRSGIDLVPSIQTTFLDETSTLTARIVLDTIVAWNDSITISVTINGHNGIALSTSVNEQRTFTVGSWNQPMADHEVTTTSSWSLEQNYETEEGNQTFVLLFEGNGWQQRINEVLESYELGNGTLQTTEITNNSTTVLDLNFESFWKNETVVSGELTSQVIEARGSGGILLQTNEDGIISSINATVVDALLNRSNIDNIVSERLRLEAFGTLMVEGEDDGGDLDVDGDISLLLLETNDIDGVRVLQHTQIEATADFVLVDEGTRLDLDLNQFETVERWENGVRVEHLEHLRGDGTFGFEDQDENATMIVNGSVYNFNTKVVDGITYIDDLHVDGTLSGDVQGTFGVVQSIEQTGTQMNHTMVL
;
A
#
# COMPACT_ATOMS: atom_id res chain seq x y z
N MET A 1 13.67 32.43 -37.14
CA MET A 1 13.23 33.66 -36.44
C MET A 1 13.79 33.55 -35.03
N HIS A 2 14.76 34.41 -34.70
CA HIS A 2 15.79 34.20 -33.67
C HIS A 2 15.36 34.58 -32.23
N THR A 3 15.56 33.64 -31.30
CA THR A 3 16.41 33.69 -30.08
C THR A 3 16.30 34.85 -29.05
N PHE A 4 15.87 34.47 -27.83
CA PHE A 4 16.24 34.87 -26.43
C PHE A 4 16.57 36.32 -25.95
N LEU A 5 15.89 36.67 -24.83
CA LEU A 5 16.32 37.29 -23.53
C LEU A 5 16.99 38.68 -23.37
N THR A 6 16.51 39.38 -22.32
CA THR A 6 17.17 40.24 -21.28
C THR A 6 17.06 41.78 -21.26
N SER A 7 16.78 42.27 -20.04
CA SER A 7 17.40 43.39 -19.27
C SER A 7 16.80 44.81 -19.21
N ASP A 8 16.65 45.24 -17.93
CA ASP A 8 16.74 46.55 -17.24
C ASP A 8 16.84 47.89 -17.98
N LEU A 9 16.23 48.94 -17.39
CA LEU A 9 16.92 50.23 -17.18
C LEU A 9 16.26 51.20 -16.17
N GLU A 10 17.11 51.65 -15.25
CA GLU A 10 17.12 52.80 -14.32
C GLU A 10 16.33 54.09 -14.66
N LYS A 11 15.99 54.84 -13.60
CA LYS A 11 15.98 56.31 -13.63
C LYS A 11 16.55 56.95 -12.35
N GLN A 12 17.48 57.86 -12.55
CA GLN A 12 18.23 58.64 -11.57
C GLN A 12 18.03 60.16 -11.82
N LYS A 13 18.24 60.96 -10.76
CA LYS A 13 18.67 62.40 -10.66
C LYS A 13 17.66 63.36 -10.02
N SER A 14 18.02 64.42 -9.26
CA SER A 14 19.15 64.81 -8.39
C SER A 14 18.94 66.30 -7.99
N ASN A 15 19.22 66.67 -6.72
CA ASN A 15 19.78 67.96 -6.24
C ASN A 15 18.89 69.24 -6.25
N THR A 16 18.96 70.22 -5.32
CA THR A 16 20.02 70.65 -4.38
C THR A 16 19.50 71.61 -3.28
N LEU A 17 20.27 71.69 -2.20
CA LEU A 17 20.29 72.50 -0.95
C LEU A 17 20.10 74.04 -1.14
N ARG A 18 19.71 74.86 -0.14
CA ARG A 18 20.52 75.25 1.05
C ARG A 18 19.79 76.19 2.07
N GLU A 19 19.95 75.82 3.35
CA GLU A 19 20.08 76.57 4.64
C GLU A 19 19.47 77.97 4.89
N GLU A 20 18.75 78.10 6.02
CA GLU A 20 19.18 78.96 7.14
C GLU A 20 18.65 78.45 8.50
N CYS A 21 19.42 78.73 9.55
CA CYS A 21 19.57 78.00 10.80
C CYS A 21 19.07 78.85 11.98
N THR A 22 18.62 78.25 13.10
CA THR A 22 19.11 78.59 14.46
C THR A 22 18.45 77.81 15.61
N HIS A 23 19.32 77.38 16.53
CA HIS A 23 19.11 77.00 17.94
C HIS A 23 18.69 75.55 18.28
N GLY A 24 19.71 74.72 18.55
CA GLY A 24 19.57 73.40 19.18
C GLY A 24 20.82 72.52 19.15
N GLY A 25 21.95 72.99 18.60
CA GLY A 25 23.21 72.23 18.51
C GLY A 25 24.14 72.50 19.68
N ALA A 26 24.04 71.72 20.76
CA ALA A 26 25.13 71.55 21.75
C ALA A 26 24.92 70.36 22.69
N MET A 27 23.68 69.91 22.93
CA MET A 27 23.40 68.90 23.96
C MET A 27 23.33 67.45 23.44
N GLY A 28 23.22 67.24 22.12
CA GLY A 28 23.14 65.90 21.50
C GLY A 28 24.49 65.24 21.22
N LEU A 29 25.50 66.01 20.79
CA LEU A 29 26.82 65.48 20.43
C LEU A 29 27.66 65.09 21.65
N ILE A 30 27.53 65.81 22.76
CA ILE A 30 28.21 65.46 24.01
C ILE A 30 27.58 64.20 24.61
N ARG A 31 26.25 64.01 24.55
CA ARG A 31 25.61 62.78 25.05
C ARG A 31 25.93 61.55 24.21
N ALA A 32 26.00 61.67 22.89
CA ALA A 32 26.41 60.56 22.03
C ALA A 32 27.90 60.20 22.24
N ALA A 33 28.80 61.18 22.27
CA ALA A 33 30.23 60.93 22.50
C ALA A 33 30.52 60.38 23.91
N THR A 34 29.76 60.81 24.92
CA THR A 34 29.95 60.33 26.31
C THR A 34 29.40 58.91 26.48
N ILE A 35 28.30 58.54 25.82
CA ILE A 35 27.76 57.17 25.86
C ILE A 35 28.66 56.21 25.06
N THR A 36 29.19 56.62 23.91
CA THR A 36 30.15 55.80 23.16
C THR A 36 31.48 55.65 23.91
N LEU A 37 31.94 56.69 24.62
CA LEU A 37 33.14 56.61 25.47
C LEU A 37 32.90 55.79 26.75
N LEU A 38 31.68 55.80 27.33
CA LEU A 38 31.30 54.95 28.47
C LEU A 38 31.17 53.46 28.07
N LEU A 39 30.68 53.17 26.85
CA LEU A 39 30.66 51.81 26.27
C LEU A 39 32.06 51.30 25.90
N LEU A 40 33.02 52.20 25.67
CA LEU A 40 34.44 51.86 25.48
C LEU A 40 35.21 51.74 26.82
N LEU A 41 34.61 52.17 27.94
CA LEU A 41 35.19 52.15 29.29
C LEU A 41 34.56 51.09 30.21
N THR A 42 33.56 50.32 29.75
CA THR A 42 33.23 49.07 30.43
C THR A 42 34.46 48.18 30.32
N PRO A 43 34.97 47.61 31.42
CA PRO A 43 36.04 46.62 31.32
C PRO A 43 35.54 45.57 30.33
N LEU A 44 36.19 45.51 29.17
CA LEU A 44 36.27 44.29 28.39
C LEU A 44 36.53 43.23 29.44
N THR A 45 35.53 42.37 29.60
CA THR A 45 35.58 41.13 30.36
C THR A 45 37.01 40.67 30.44
N TYR A 46 37.47 40.34 31.65
CA TYR A 46 38.63 39.49 31.83
C TYR A 46 38.59 38.42 30.73
N LEU A 47 39.41 38.59 29.69
CA LEU A 47 40.01 37.45 29.03
C LEU A 47 40.97 36.96 30.10
N ALA A 48 40.42 36.24 31.08
CA ALA A 48 41.14 35.09 31.54
C ALA A 48 41.55 34.41 30.24
N SER A 49 42.85 34.24 30.01
CA SER A 49 43.24 33.06 29.29
C SER A 49 42.52 31.95 30.04
N ALA A 50 41.46 31.39 29.47
CA ALA A 50 41.08 30.07 29.88
C ALA A 50 42.38 29.29 29.71
N GLU A 51 42.95 28.84 30.82
CA GLU A 51 43.78 27.65 30.73
C GLU A 51 43.01 26.64 29.86
N ASP A 52 43.71 25.88 29.04
CA ASP A 52 43.16 24.81 28.21
C ASP A 52 42.41 23.80 29.10
N VAL A 53 41.20 24.15 29.53
CA VAL A 53 40.34 23.27 30.30
C VAL A 53 39.75 22.32 29.27
N PRO A 54 40.02 21.01 29.38
CA PRO A 54 39.48 20.03 28.46
C PRO A 54 37.95 20.10 28.49
N SER A 55 37.33 19.95 27.32
CA SER A 55 35.89 20.03 27.14
C SER A 55 35.41 18.93 26.21
N VAL A 56 34.13 18.59 26.30
CA VAL A 56 33.49 17.59 25.42
C VAL A 56 32.06 18.02 25.12
N THR A 57 31.65 17.85 23.87
CA THR A 57 30.26 18.06 23.44
C THR A 57 29.63 16.71 23.14
N ILE A 58 28.41 16.50 23.61
CA ILE A 58 27.63 15.28 23.38
C ILE A 58 26.57 15.58 22.32
N THR A 59 26.52 14.83 21.22
CA THR A 59 25.47 14.91 20.19
C THR A 59 24.84 13.54 19.92
N THR A 60 23.59 13.54 19.46
CA THR A 60 22.88 12.33 19.03
C THR A 60 23.37 11.88 17.66
N ASP A 61 23.46 10.57 17.46
CA ASP A 61 23.71 9.93 16.18
C ASP A 61 22.68 8.82 15.92
N TRP A 62 21.40 9.17 16.09
CA TRP A 62 20.28 8.27 15.81
C TRP A 62 20.08 8.18 14.30
N THR A 63 20.98 7.45 13.64
CA THR A 63 20.93 7.20 12.21
C THR A 63 20.28 5.85 11.94
N SER A 64 19.49 5.78 10.88
CA SER A 64 18.78 4.56 10.52
C SER A 64 19.69 3.65 9.69
N THR A 65 19.95 2.43 10.15
CA THR A 65 20.58 1.40 9.31
C THR A 65 19.56 0.70 8.40
N SER A 66 18.27 0.90 8.66
CA SER A 66 17.13 0.46 7.85
C SER A 66 15.94 1.40 8.07
N SER A 67 14.92 1.37 7.21
CA SER A 67 13.69 2.16 7.34
C SER A 67 12.89 1.91 8.63
N LEU A 68 13.25 0.87 9.41
CA LEU A 68 12.50 0.40 10.57
C LEU A 68 13.25 0.53 11.90
N THR A 69 14.55 0.87 11.90
CA THR A 69 15.33 0.95 13.15
C THR A 69 16.35 2.08 13.11
N ASN A 70 16.36 2.88 14.19
CA ASN A 70 17.42 3.84 14.46
C ASN A 70 18.48 3.19 15.38
N GLU A 71 19.75 3.35 15.06
CA GLU A 71 20.83 2.92 15.94
C GLU A 71 20.90 3.85 17.16
N HIS A 72 20.97 3.26 18.36
CA HIS A 72 21.03 4.04 19.60
C HIS A 72 22.46 4.53 19.85
N ALA A 73 22.86 5.60 19.17
CA ALA A 73 24.23 6.10 19.22
C ALA A 73 24.35 7.60 19.53
N TYR A 74 25.53 7.99 20.01
CA TYR A 74 25.92 9.35 20.32
C TYR A 74 27.36 9.62 19.89
N VAL A 75 27.67 10.88 19.61
CA VAL A 75 29.03 11.34 19.29
C VAL A 75 29.53 12.26 20.40
N LEU A 76 30.74 11.98 20.87
CA LEU A 76 31.50 12.75 21.83
C LEU A 76 32.60 13.49 21.06
N THR A 77 32.50 14.82 20.99
CA THR A 77 33.50 15.67 20.33
C THR A 77 34.27 16.44 21.39
N PHE A 78 35.55 16.11 21.57
CA PHE A 78 36.41 16.79 22.53
C PHE A 78 36.91 18.13 21.97
N GLY A 79 37.32 19.04 22.86
CA GLY A 79 37.76 20.38 22.50
C GLY A 79 39.05 20.45 21.67
N ASP A 80 39.85 19.38 21.69
CA ASP A 80 41.09 19.25 20.93
C ASP A 80 41.37 17.78 20.54
N SER A 81 42.44 17.53 19.80
CA SER A 81 42.87 16.20 19.33
C SER A 81 43.78 15.45 20.30
N SER A 82 44.02 16.01 21.48
CA SER A 82 44.96 15.48 22.44
C SER A 82 44.33 14.39 23.33
N SER A 83 45.15 13.65 24.07
CA SER A 83 44.65 12.50 24.85
C SER A 83 43.84 12.98 26.05
N HIS A 84 42.62 12.46 26.18
CA HIS A 84 41.76 12.70 27.34
C HIS A 84 41.61 11.39 28.15
N ASP A 85 41.71 11.48 29.47
CA ASP A 85 41.33 10.42 30.40
C ASP A 85 39.90 10.73 30.86
N TYR A 86 38.94 9.90 30.46
CA TYR A 86 37.53 10.17 30.68
C TYR A 86 36.71 8.89 30.92
N ASP A 87 35.64 9.04 31.68
CA ASP A 87 34.61 8.03 31.90
C ASP A 87 33.32 8.45 31.21
N VAL A 88 32.59 7.48 30.65
CA VAL A 88 31.24 7.67 30.11
C VAL A 88 30.28 6.82 30.92
N SER A 89 29.18 7.44 31.36
CA SER A 89 28.06 6.73 31.97
C SER A 89 26.76 7.13 31.28
N VAL A 90 25.85 6.17 31.20
CA VAL A 90 24.54 6.35 30.59
C VAL A 90 23.46 5.87 31.56
N SER A 91 22.47 6.72 31.78
CA SER A 91 21.21 6.36 32.43
C SER A 91 20.13 6.33 31.35
N HIS A 92 19.51 5.18 31.11
CA HIS A 92 18.45 5.04 30.12
C HIS A 92 17.18 4.57 30.83
N LEU A 93 16.29 5.52 31.12
CA LEU A 93 15.05 5.27 31.85
C LEU A 93 13.89 5.05 30.88
N ARG A 94 13.21 3.90 31.02
CA ARG A 94 11.92 3.61 30.40
C ARG A 94 10.87 3.36 31.47
N SER A 95 9.81 4.16 31.47
CA SER A 95 8.73 4.07 32.48
C SER A 95 9.25 4.03 33.93
N GLY A 96 10.34 4.75 34.19
CA GLY A 96 11.01 4.82 35.51
C GLY A 96 11.97 3.68 35.83
N ILE A 97 12.19 2.72 34.94
CA ILE A 97 13.15 1.62 35.08
C ILE A 97 14.40 1.94 34.28
N ASP A 98 15.58 1.86 34.91
CA ASP A 98 16.86 2.00 34.21
C ASP A 98 17.20 0.70 33.47
N LEU A 99 17.44 0.82 32.16
CA LEU A 99 17.78 -0.30 31.28
C LEU A 99 19.26 -0.66 31.35
N VAL A 100 20.10 0.19 31.95
CA VAL A 100 21.55 -0.05 32.18
C VAL A 100 22.26 -0.55 30.90
N PRO A 101 22.30 0.25 29.83
CA PRO A 101 22.86 -0.18 28.56
C PRO A 101 24.37 -0.43 28.66
N SER A 102 24.88 -1.38 27.87
CA SER A 102 26.31 -1.47 27.63
C SER A 102 26.76 -0.41 26.62
N ILE A 103 27.99 0.08 26.78
CA ILE A 103 28.55 1.16 25.96
C ILE A 103 29.66 0.57 25.10
N GLN A 104 29.50 0.66 23.77
CA GLN A 104 30.57 0.37 22.82
C GLN A 104 31.13 1.67 22.26
N THR A 105 32.43 1.90 22.45
CA THR A 105 33.11 3.13 21.98
C THR A 105 33.99 2.84 20.78
N THR A 106 33.83 3.62 19.72
CA THR A 106 34.69 3.62 18.54
C THR A 106 35.25 5.02 18.31
N PHE A 107 36.56 5.16 18.12
CA PHE A 107 37.14 6.45 17.76
C PHE A 107 37.00 6.70 16.26
N LEU A 108 36.61 7.91 15.88
CA LEU A 108 36.51 8.30 14.49
C LEU A 108 37.87 8.84 14.01
N ASP A 109 38.33 8.33 12.87
CA ASP A 109 39.57 8.77 12.24
C ASP A 109 39.36 10.06 11.43
N GLU A 110 40.47 10.74 11.11
CA GLU A 110 40.50 11.94 10.25
C GLU A 110 39.69 13.16 10.74
N THR A 111 39.35 13.20 12.03
CA THR A 111 38.69 14.34 12.67
C THR A 111 39.69 15.39 13.15
N SER A 112 39.30 16.67 13.14
CA SER A 112 40.15 17.78 13.60
C SER A 112 40.36 17.79 15.12
N THR A 113 39.45 17.18 15.89
CA THR A 113 39.57 16.94 17.33
C THR A 113 39.33 15.47 17.64
N LEU A 114 39.65 15.02 18.86
CA LEU A 114 39.36 13.67 19.30
C LEU A 114 37.85 13.49 19.27
N THR A 115 37.38 12.50 18.53
CA THR A 115 35.95 12.22 18.38
C THR A 115 35.71 10.74 18.62
N ALA A 116 34.79 10.43 19.53
CA ALA A 116 34.39 9.08 19.84
C ALA A 116 32.89 8.91 19.56
N ARG A 117 32.52 7.83 18.89
CA ARG A 117 31.15 7.38 18.74
C ARG A 117 30.86 6.32 19.80
N ILE A 118 29.80 6.52 20.57
CA ILE A 118 29.30 5.51 21.50
C ILE A 118 28.00 4.91 20.98
N VAL A 119 27.87 3.59 21.05
CA VAL A 119 26.68 2.84 20.66
C VAL A 119 26.18 2.07 21.88
N LEU A 120 24.87 2.11 22.09
CA LEU A 120 24.19 1.42 23.18
C LEU A 120 23.43 0.21 22.65
N ASP A 121 23.38 -0.85 23.44
CA ASP A 121 22.70 -2.12 23.10
C ASP A 121 21.18 -2.12 23.38
N THR A 122 20.63 -0.99 23.80
CA THR A 122 19.20 -0.80 24.05
C THR A 122 18.53 -0.05 22.90
N ILE A 123 17.24 -0.28 22.68
CA ILE A 123 16.45 0.42 21.65
C ILE A 123 15.84 1.68 22.23
N VAL A 124 15.80 2.76 21.45
CA VAL A 124 15.14 4.04 21.78
C VAL A 124 13.63 3.93 21.55
N ALA A 125 12.81 4.29 22.54
CA ALA A 125 11.35 4.29 22.45
C ALA A 125 10.74 5.62 22.95
N TRP A 126 9.50 5.87 22.59
CA TRP A 126 8.77 7.08 22.98
C TRP A 126 8.74 7.24 24.50
N ASN A 127 8.97 8.47 24.98
CA ASN A 127 9.03 8.86 26.38
C ASN A 127 10.17 8.22 27.20
N ASP A 128 11.15 7.60 26.55
CA ASP A 128 12.41 7.28 27.24
C ASP A 128 13.13 8.58 27.66
N SER A 129 13.79 8.53 28.82
CA SER A 129 14.69 9.57 29.29
C SER A 129 16.12 9.04 29.30
N ILE A 130 16.96 9.63 28.46
CA ILE A 130 18.34 9.18 28.28
C ILE A 130 19.28 10.30 28.73
N THR A 131 20.16 9.98 29.66
CA THR A 131 21.19 10.89 30.15
C THR A 131 22.56 10.30 29.83
N ILE A 132 23.35 11.05 29.08
CA ILE A 132 24.77 10.76 28.81
C ILE A 132 25.59 11.69 29.68
N SER A 133 26.51 11.13 30.46
CA SER A 133 27.42 11.86 31.33
C SER A 133 28.87 11.47 30.99
N VAL A 134 29.69 12.48 30.70
CA VAL A 134 31.12 12.33 30.44
C VAL A 134 31.89 13.06 31.53
N THR A 135 32.78 12.34 32.21
CA THR A 135 33.65 12.87 33.25
C THR A 135 35.08 12.81 32.77
N ILE A 136 35.71 13.96 32.51
CA ILE A 136 37.13 14.05 32.14
C ILE A 136 37.95 14.20 33.42
N ASN A 137 38.82 13.23 33.66
CA ASN A 137 39.70 13.14 34.82
C ASN A 137 41.14 13.61 34.52
N GLY A 138 41.54 13.62 33.25
CA GLY A 138 42.90 13.97 32.83
C GLY A 138 43.00 14.45 31.38
N HIS A 139 44.06 15.20 31.08
CA HIS A 139 44.37 15.71 29.75
C HIS A 139 45.87 15.63 29.50
N ASN A 140 46.26 15.13 28.32
CA ASN A 140 47.65 14.91 27.94
C ASN A 140 48.48 14.10 28.95
N GLY A 141 47.85 13.10 29.58
CA GLY A 141 48.49 12.25 30.58
C GLY A 141 48.69 12.91 31.94
N ILE A 142 48.13 14.11 32.15
CA ILE A 142 48.14 14.83 33.44
C ILE A 142 46.73 14.77 34.04
N ALA A 143 46.62 14.27 35.27
CA ALA A 143 45.36 14.29 36.01
C ALA A 143 44.95 15.73 36.34
N LEU A 144 43.67 16.04 36.14
CA LEU A 144 43.10 17.33 36.50
C LEU A 144 42.92 17.42 38.01
N SER A 145 43.15 18.60 38.58
CA SER A 145 42.85 18.89 39.99
C SER A 145 41.35 18.92 40.29
N THR A 146 40.52 19.07 39.26
CA THR A 146 39.06 19.00 39.32
C THR A 146 38.57 18.40 38.00
N SER A 147 37.76 17.34 38.10
CA SER A 147 37.17 16.70 36.92
C SER A 147 36.23 17.65 36.19
N VAL A 148 36.24 17.62 34.86
CA VAL A 148 35.24 18.31 34.03
C VAL A 148 34.09 17.34 33.80
N ASN A 149 32.87 17.77 34.12
CA ASN A 149 31.67 16.94 33.97
C ASN A 149 30.74 17.59 32.97
N GLU A 150 30.46 16.89 31.88
CA GLU A 150 29.51 17.30 30.86
C GLU A 150 28.37 16.29 30.80
N GLN A 151 27.14 16.79 30.79
CA GLN A 151 25.95 15.96 30.80
C GLN A 151 24.95 16.47 29.78
N ARG A 152 24.35 15.55 29.03
CA ARG A 152 23.23 15.85 28.14
C ARG A 152 22.09 14.87 28.40
N THR A 153 20.90 15.42 28.62
CA THR A 153 19.67 14.66 28.80
C THR A 153 18.75 14.84 27.60
N PHE A 154 18.14 13.74 27.20
CA PHE A 154 17.20 13.64 26.09
C PHE A 154 15.87 13.09 26.63
N THR A 155 14.78 13.60 26.09
CA THR A 155 13.47 12.98 26.20
C THR A 155 13.04 12.60 24.80
N VAL A 156 12.78 11.31 24.60
CA VAL A 156 12.51 10.75 23.28
C VAL A 156 11.06 11.03 22.92
N GLY A 157 10.83 11.62 21.76
CA GLY A 157 9.51 11.77 21.16
C GLY A 157 9.45 11.03 19.82
N SER A 158 8.23 10.81 19.34
CA SER A 158 7.98 10.27 18.00
C SER A 158 7.18 11.28 17.20
N TRP A 159 7.40 11.31 15.89
CA TRP A 159 6.64 12.19 15.00
C TRP A 159 5.15 11.87 15.08
N ASN A 160 4.30 12.89 15.05
CA ASN A 160 2.84 12.77 15.27
C ASN A 160 2.44 12.09 16.60
N GLN A 161 3.35 12.00 17.57
CA GLN A 161 3.09 11.46 18.92
C GLN A 161 3.41 12.51 19.99
N PRO A 162 2.57 13.56 20.12
CA PRO A 162 2.73 14.60 21.14
C PRO A 162 2.86 14.01 22.55
N MET A 163 3.66 14.67 23.40
CA MET A 163 4.06 14.14 24.70
C MET A 163 3.09 14.44 25.86
N ALA A 164 2.25 15.46 25.69
CA ALA A 164 1.31 15.90 26.71
C ALA A 164 -0.13 15.52 26.32
N ASP A 165 -0.99 15.44 27.33
CA ASP A 165 -2.42 15.34 27.14
C ASP A 165 -2.91 16.50 26.28
N HIS A 166 -3.65 16.18 25.24
CA HIS A 166 -4.18 17.16 24.30
C HIS A 166 -5.37 16.57 23.55
N GLU A 167 -6.12 17.44 22.92
CA GLU A 167 -7.17 17.08 21.97
C GLU A 167 -7.11 18.10 20.83
N VAL A 168 -6.97 17.61 19.60
CA VAL A 168 -6.81 18.44 18.41
C VAL A 168 -7.64 17.89 17.27
N THR A 169 -8.06 18.77 16.38
CA THR A 169 -8.60 18.38 15.07
C THR A 169 -7.43 18.09 14.12
N THR A 170 -7.54 17.06 13.30
CA THR A 170 -6.54 16.67 12.31
C THR A 170 -7.07 16.86 10.90
N THR A 171 -6.16 17.20 9.99
CA THR A 171 -6.35 17.07 8.54
C THR A 171 -5.15 16.29 8.05
N SER A 172 -5.39 15.16 7.41
CA SER A 172 -4.37 14.16 7.12
C SER A 172 -4.47 13.75 5.66
N SER A 173 -3.31 13.60 5.04
CA SER A 173 -3.15 12.91 3.77
C SER A 173 -2.02 11.90 3.94
N TRP A 174 -2.27 10.66 3.56
CA TRP A 174 -1.25 9.61 3.53
C TRP A 174 -1.45 8.72 2.31
N SER A 175 -0.34 8.16 1.83
CA SER A 175 -0.32 7.15 0.79
C SER A 175 0.40 5.91 1.30
N LEU A 176 -0.08 4.74 0.90
CA LEU A 176 0.65 3.49 0.96
C LEU A 176 0.90 3.04 -0.47
N GLU A 177 2.16 3.08 -0.87
CA GLU A 177 2.60 2.71 -2.20
C GLU A 177 3.57 1.54 -2.09
N GLN A 178 3.20 0.42 -2.70
CA GLN A 178 4.05 -0.76 -2.83
C GLN A 178 4.16 -1.10 -4.31
N ASN A 179 5.41 -1.17 -4.77
CA ASN A 179 5.74 -1.57 -6.13
C ASN A 179 6.89 -2.56 -6.05
N TYR A 180 6.71 -3.73 -6.65
CA TYR A 180 7.75 -4.75 -6.70
C TYR A 180 7.67 -5.54 -8.00
N GLU A 181 8.83 -5.96 -8.48
CA GLU A 181 8.96 -6.74 -9.71
C GLU A 181 8.96 -8.23 -9.36
N THR A 182 8.20 -8.99 -10.14
CA THR A 182 8.14 -10.46 -10.12
C THR A 182 8.57 -11.01 -11.47
N GLU A 183 8.71 -12.33 -11.61
CA GLU A 183 9.04 -12.93 -12.91
C GLU A 183 7.95 -12.68 -13.96
N GLU A 184 6.72 -12.49 -13.48
CA GLU A 184 5.49 -12.29 -14.25
C GLU A 184 5.23 -10.83 -14.61
N GLY A 185 5.87 -9.87 -13.94
CA GLY A 185 5.70 -8.45 -14.19
C GLY A 185 5.78 -7.57 -12.94
N ASN A 186 5.48 -6.27 -13.12
CA ASN A 186 5.45 -5.32 -12.02
C ASN A 186 4.09 -5.37 -11.29
N GLN A 187 4.17 -5.60 -9.99
CA GLN A 187 3.03 -5.62 -9.07
C GLN A 187 2.90 -4.24 -8.42
N THR A 188 1.67 -3.74 -8.33
CA THR A 188 1.40 -2.41 -7.78
C THR A 188 0.24 -2.45 -6.80
N PHE A 189 0.42 -1.80 -5.66
CA PHE A 189 -0.63 -1.50 -4.69
C PHE A 189 -0.48 -0.05 -4.24
N VAL A 190 -1.50 0.77 -4.51
CA VAL A 190 -1.53 2.19 -4.15
C VAL A 190 -2.84 2.50 -3.44
N LEU A 191 -2.74 2.79 -2.14
CA LEU A 191 -3.86 3.25 -1.33
C LEU A 191 -3.62 4.71 -0.94
N LEU A 192 -4.58 5.57 -1.29
CA LEU A 192 -4.55 6.99 -0.96
C LEU A 192 -5.69 7.33 -0.01
N PHE A 193 -5.41 8.20 0.95
CA PHE A 193 -6.40 8.71 1.88
C PHE A 193 -6.25 10.22 2.05
N GLU A 194 -7.37 10.92 2.03
CA GLU A 194 -7.49 12.31 2.44
C GLU A 194 -8.68 12.46 3.39
N GLY A 195 -8.42 12.95 4.59
CA GLY A 195 -9.45 12.98 5.62
C GLY A 195 -9.26 14.07 6.65
N ASN A 196 -10.30 14.23 7.45
CA ASN A 196 -10.30 15.08 8.62
C ASN A 196 -10.76 14.26 9.82
N GLY A 197 -10.29 14.66 10.99
CA GLY A 197 -10.56 13.90 12.18
C GLY A 197 -10.25 14.64 13.45
N TRP A 198 -10.11 13.87 14.50
CA TRP A 198 -9.58 14.33 15.77
C TRP A 198 -8.61 13.31 16.32
N GLN A 199 -7.69 13.83 17.12
CA GLN A 199 -6.71 13.07 17.88
C GLN A 199 -6.77 13.52 19.33
N GLN A 200 -6.77 12.56 20.25
CA GLN A 200 -6.68 12.84 21.68
C GLN A 200 -5.59 11.98 22.30
N ARG A 201 -4.80 12.59 23.19
CA ARG A 201 -3.93 11.85 24.10
C ARG A 201 -4.37 12.07 25.53
N ILE A 202 -4.42 10.98 26.28
CA ILE A 202 -4.55 10.96 27.73
C ILE A 202 -3.51 9.98 28.27
N ASN A 203 -2.51 10.52 28.97
CA ASN A 203 -1.32 9.81 29.40
C ASN A 203 -0.60 9.13 28.21
N GLU A 204 -0.42 7.82 28.30
CA GLU A 204 0.29 7.00 27.31
C GLU A 204 -0.59 6.62 26.11
N VAL A 205 -1.91 6.77 26.20
CA VAL A 205 -2.85 6.37 25.14
C VAL A 205 -3.17 7.56 24.25
N LEU A 206 -3.00 7.36 22.94
CA LEU A 206 -3.45 8.27 21.90
C LEU A 206 -4.45 7.54 21.01
N GLU A 207 -5.57 8.19 20.79
CA GLU A 207 -6.62 7.74 19.90
C GLU A 207 -6.76 8.72 18.75
N SER A 208 -6.94 8.21 17.54
CA SER A 208 -7.16 8.99 16.33
C SER A 208 -8.36 8.45 15.56
N TYR A 209 -9.27 9.32 15.18
CA TYR A 209 -10.47 8.98 14.42
C TYR A 209 -10.57 9.92 13.23
N GLU A 210 -10.48 9.36 12.03
CA GLU A 210 -10.45 10.11 10.79
C GLU A 210 -11.53 9.58 9.83
N LEU A 211 -12.20 10.52 9.16
CA LEU A 211 -13.16 10.24 8.09
C LEU A 211 -12.78 11.08 6.88
N GLY A 212 -12.82 10.46 5.72
CA GLY A 212 -12.40 11.07 4.49
C GLY A 212 -12.84 10.30 3.27
N ASN A 213 -12.08 10.48 2.20
CA ASN A 213 -12.19 9.73 0.97
C ASN A 213 -10.82 9.11 0.65
N GLY A 214 -10.79 8.27 -0.36
CA GLY A 214 -9.55 7.64 -0.79
C GLY A 214 -9.69 6.93 -2.12
N THR A 215 -8.58 6.41 -2.61
CA THR A 215 -8.57 5.58 -3.82
C THR A 215 -7.70 4.36 -3.58
N LEU A 216 -8.05 3.24 -4.21
CA LEU A 216 -7.24 2.03 -4.25
C LEU A 216 -6.98 1.67 -5.72
N GLN A 217 -5.71 1.56 -6.07
CA GLN A 217 -5.27 1.02 -7.35
C GLN A 217 -4.40 -0.20 -7.10
N THR A 218 -4.79 -1.34 -7.70
CA THR A 218 -3.98 -2.56 -7.64
C THR A 218 -3.79 -3.12 -9.04
N THR A 219 -2.60 -3.67 -9.27
CA THR A 219 -2.28 -4.51 -10.41
C THR A 219 -1.59 -5.76 -9.89
N GLU A 220 -2.25 -6.90 -10.06
CA GLU A 220 -1.72 -8.22 -9.72
C GLU A 220 -1.59 -9.06 -10.99
N ILE A 221 -0.38 -9.53 -11.28
CA ILE A 221 -0.07 -10.36 -12.46
C ILE A 221 0.51 -11.68 -11.97
N THR A 222 -0.07 -12.79 -12.40
CA THR A 222 0.47 -14.14 -12.23
C THR A 222 0.80 -14.73 -13.61
N ASN A 223 1.32 -15.96 -13.65
CA ASN A 223 1.65 -16.63 -14.92
C ASN A 223 0.47 -16.66 -15.91
N ASN A 224 -0.74 -16.82 -15.39
CA ASN A 224 -1.94 -17.06 -16.19
C ASN A 224 -3.04 -16.04 -15.93
N SER A 225 -2.84 -15.04 -15.07
CA SER A 225 -3.90 -14.09 -14.73
C SER A 225 -3.40 -12.67 -14.55
N THR A 226 -4.26 -11.70 -14.85
CA THR A 226 -4.06 -10.29 -14.52
C THR A 226 -5.33 -9.76 -13.87
N THR A 227 -5.19 -9.15 -12.70
CA THR A 227 -6.27 -8.45 -11.99
C THR A 227 -5.89 -7.00 -11.82
N VAL A 228 -6.75 -6.09 -12.29
CA VAL A 228 -6.61 -4.65 -12.07
C VAL A 228 -7.85 -4.14 -11.34
N LEU A 229 -7.63 -3.47 -10.21
CA LEU A 229 -8.67 -2.76 -9.48
C LEU A 229 -8.38 -1.26 -9.49
N ASP A 230 -9.39 -0.46 -9.78
CA ASP A 230 -9.36 0.98 -9.60
C ASP A 230 -10.64 1.40 -8.85
N LEU A 231 -10.52 1.63 -7.55
CA LEU A 231 -11.63 1.97 -6.68
C LEU A 231 -11.49 3.39 -6.16
N ASN A 232 -12.62 4.09 -6.13
CA ASN A 232 -12.79 5.39 -5.50
C ASN A 232 -13.72 5.25 -4.30
N PHE A 233 -13.17 5.48 -3.11
CA PHE A 233 -13.87 5.42 -1.84
C PHE A 233 -14.45 6.78 -1.48
N GLU A 234 -15.78 6.89 -1.52
CA GLU A 234 -16.51 8.08 -1.10
C GLU A 234 -16.55 8.22 0.43
N SER A 235 -16.43 7.11 1.14
CA SER A 235 -16.36 7.06 2.60
C SER A 235 -15.18 6.19 2.99
N PHE A 236 -14.18 6.79 3.62
CA PHE A 236 -13.02 6.11 4.17
C PHE A 236 -12.91 6.47 5.64
N TRP A 237 -13.14 5.51 6.51
CA TRP A 237 -13.03 5.65 7.94
C TRP A 237 -11.76 4.96 8.45
N LYS A 238 -11.04 5.62 9.34
CA LYS A 238 -9.81 5.12 9.93
C LYS A 238 -9.75 5.46 11.42
N ASN A 239 -9.51 4.44 12.22
CA ASN A 239 -9.30 4.55 13.65
C ASN A 239 -7.96 3.95 14.05
N GLU A 240 -7.25 4.63 14.93
CA GLU A 240 -5.98 4.15 15.46
C GLU A 240 -5.88 4.37 16.97
N THR A 241 -5.37 3.35 17.67
CA THR A 241 -4.99 3.44 19.07
C THR A 241 -3.50 3.19 19.20
N VAL A 242 -2.79 4.16 19.75
CA VAL A 242 -1.35 4.13 19.99
C VAL A 242 -1.09 4.20 21.49
N VAL A 243 -0.35 3.25 22.04
CA VAL A 243 0.02 3.22 23.46
C VAL A 243 1.54 3.38 23.56
N SER A 244 1.99 4.41 24.28
CA SER A 244 3.42 4.69 24.47
C SER A 244 4.22 4.74 23.16
N GLY A 245 3.61 5.32 22.11
CA GLY A 245 4.21 5.45 20.79
C GLY A 245 4.13 4.22 19.89
N GLU A 246 3.58 3.10 20.36
CA GLU A 246 3.39 1.87 19.58
C GLU A 246 1.93 1.74 19.11
N LEU A 247 1.72 1.48 17.82
CA LEU A 247 0.39 1.23 17.27
C LEU A 247 -0.14 -0.12 17.79
N THR A 248 -1.22 -0.07 18.57
CA THR A 248 -1.83 -1.25 19.21
C THR A 248 -3.09 -1.72 18.49
N SER A 249 -3.80 -0.80 17.83
CA SER A 249 -5.00 -1.08 17.07
C SER A 249 -5.09 -0.13 15.87
N GLN A 250 -5.50 -0.66 14.73
CA GLN A 250 -5.91 0.11 13.57
C GLN A 250 -7.15 -0.55 12.96
N VAL A 251 -8.19 0.23 12.67
CA VAL A 251 -9.39 -0.26 11.98
C VAL A 251 -9.71 0.69 10.84
N ILE A 252 -9.96 0.14 9.67
CA ILE A 252 -10.27 0.84 8.43
C ILE A 252 -11.56 0.25 7.87
N GLU A 253 -12.52 1.11 7.53
CA GLU A 253 -13.66 0.74 6.69
C GLU A 253 -13.75 1.74 5.53
N ALA A 254 -13.68 1.26 4.30
CA ALA A 254 -13.83 2.07 3.11
C ALA A 254 -14.97 1.54 2.23
N ARG A 255 -15.79 2.46 1.73
CA ARG A 255 -16.94 2.18 0.85
C ARG A 255 -16.85 3.04 -0.39
N GLY A 256 -17.13 2.45 -1.54
CA GLY A 256 -16.92 3.12 -2.81
C GLY A 256 -17.44 2.38 -4.03
N SER A 257 -16.96 2.81 -5.18
CA SER A 257 -17.27 2.28 -6.51
C SER A 257 -16.03 2.39 -7.39
N GLY A 258 -16.04 1.78 -8.57
CA GLY A 258 -14.85 1.79 -9.41
C GLY A 258 -14.93 0.86 -10.60
N GLY A 259 -13.77 0.40 -11.07
CA GLY A 259 -13.62 -0.58 -12.13
C GLY A 259 -12.81 -1.79 -11.68
N ILE A 260 -13.10 -2.92 -12.31
CA ILE A 260 -12.31 -4.13 -12.22
C ILE A 260 -12.08 -4.70 -13.62
N LEU A 261 -10.85 -5.11 -13.88
CA LEU A 261 -10.48 -5.92 -15.03
C LEU A 261 -9.89 -7.23 -14.51
N LEU A 262 -10.47 -8.35 -14.95
CA LEU A 262 -9.93 -9.68 -14.72
C LEU A 262 -9.60 -10.29 -16.08
N GLN A 263 -8.40 -10.80 -16.23
CA GLN A 263 -7.99 -11.55 -17.41
C GLN A 263 -7.33 -12.84 -16.98
N THR A 264 -7.68 -13.94 -17.62
CA THR A 264 -7.01 -15.24 -17.46
C THR A 264 -6.63 -15.80 -18.82
N ASN A 265 -5.54 -16.56 -18.86
CA ASN A 265 -5.09 -17.31 -20.02
C ASN A 265 -4.76 -18.73 -19.56
N GLU A 266 -5.60 -19.68 -19.91
CA GLU A 266 -5.43 -21.09 -19.58
C GLU A 266 -5.48 -21.91 -20.86
N ASP A 267 -4.36 -22.57 -21.18
CA ASP A 267 -4.24 -23.50 -22.31
C ASP A 267 -4.75 -22.95 -23.66
N GLY A 268 -4.49 -21.66 -23.93
CA GLY A 268 -4.90 -20.99 -25.17
C GLY A 268 -6.29 -20.36 -25.13
N ILE A 269 -7.04 -20.54 -24.03
CA ILE A 269 -8.31 -19.88 -23.78
C ILE A 269 -8.06 -18.61 -22.97
N ILE A 270 -8.43 -17.47 -23.53
CA ILE A 270 -8.36 -16.15 -22.90
C ILE A 270 -9.76 -15.79 -22.39
N SER A 271 -9.92 -15.63 -21.09
CA SER A 271 -11.14 -15.06 -20.49
C SER A 271 -10.88 -13.64 -20.00
N SER A 272 -11.79 -12.73 -20.27
CA SER A 272 -11.69 -11.32 -19.88
C SER A 272 -13.01 -10.83 -19.32
N ILE A 273 -12.98 -10.29 -18.10
CA ILE A 273 -14.11 -9.59 -17.49
C ILE A 273 -13.73 -8.12 -17.31
N ASN A 274 -14.54 -7.24 -17.88
CA ASN A 274 -14.42 -5.79 -17.68
C ASN A 274 -15.71 -5.29 -17.04
N ALA A 275 -15.63 -4.89 -15.78
CA ALA A 275 -16.82 -4.58 -14.99
C ALA A 275 -16.72 -3.26 -14.22
N THR A 276 -17.88 -2.61 -14.07
CA THR A 276 -18.08 -1.45 -13.22
C THR A 276 -18.52 -1.92 -11.84
N VAL A 277 -17.70 -1.64 -10.83
CA VAL A 277 -17.99 -1.92 -9.43
C VAL A 277 -18.92 -0.83 -8.90
N VAL A 278 -20.10 -1.25 -8.43
CA VAL A 278 -21.13 -0.35 -7.87
C VAL A 278 -21.12 -0.30 -6.35
N ASP A 279 -20.66 -1.37 -5.70
CA ASP A 279 -20.49 -1.44 -4.26
C ASP A 279 -19.16 -2.13 -3.94
N ALA A 280 -18.20 -1.33 -3.49
CA ALA A 280 -16.94 -1.80 -2.95
C ALA A 280 -16.93 -1.60 -1.43
N LEU A 281 -16.58 -2.65 -0.69
CA LEU A 281 -16.32 -2.60 0.74
C LEU A 281 -14.94 -3.16 1.02
N LEU A 282 -14.07 -2.33 1.58
CA LEU A 282 -12.80 -2.73 2.17
C LEU A 282 -12.91 -2.58 3.68
N ASN A 283 -12.73 -3.67 4.43
CA ASN A 283 -12.67 -3.64 5.87
C ASN A 283 -11.35 -4.27 6.31
N ARG A 284 -10.48 -3.46 6.94
CA ARG A 284 -9.17 -3.91 7.38
C ARG A 284 -8.97 -3.57 8.84
N SER A 285 -8.50 -4.52 9.64
CA SER A 285 -8.11 -4.29 11.02
C SER A 285 -6.75 -4.88 11.32
N ASN A 286 -5.96 -4.20 12.15
CA ASN A 286 -4.80 -4.76 12.83
C ASN A 286 -5.01 -4.57 14.33
N ILE A 287 -5.33 -5.66 15.03
CA ILE A 287 -5.59 -5.64 16.48
C ILE A 287 -4.73 -6.74 17.09
N ASP A 288 -3.93 -6.40 18.10
CA ASP A 288 -3.03 -7.34 18.76
C ASP A 288 -2.08 -8.08 17.77
N ASN A 289 -1.64 -7.36 16.72
CA ASN A 289 -0.83 -7.88 15.60
C ASN A 289 -1.53 -8.91 14.71
N ILE A 290 -2.84 -9.10 14.84
CA ILE A 290 -3.63 -9.93 13.94
C ILE A 290 -4.23 -9.02 12.87
N VAL A 291 -3.79 -9.20 11.64
CA VAL A 291 -4.34 -8.47 10.48
C VAL A 291 -5.54 -9.24 9.95
N SER A 292 -6.67 -8.58 9.80
CA SER A 292 -7.83 -9.09 9.06
C SER A 292 -8.18 -8.11 7.94
N GLU A 293 -8.47 -8.64 6.76
CA GLU A 293 -8.84 -7.86 5.59
C GLU A 293 -9.98 -8.55 4.85
N ARG A 294 -11.09 -7.83 4.65
CA ARG A 294 -12.23 -8.26 3.85
C ARG A 294 -12.43 -7.29 2.70
N LEU A 295 -12.41 -7.80 1.48
CA LEU A 295 -12.78 -7.07 0.28
C LEU A 295 -14.07 -7.68 -0.27
N ARG A 296 -15.09 -6.86 -0.51
CA ARG A 296 -16.32 -7.27 -1.22
C ARG A 296 -16.59 -6.29 -2.34
N LEU A 297 -16.79 -6.81 -3.54
CA LEU A 297 -17.09 -6.06 -4.76
C LEU A 297 -18.36 -6.63 -5.36
N GLU A 298 -19.32 -5.76 -5.66
CA GLU A 298 -20.49 -6.05 -6.49
C GLU A 298 -20.41 -5.20 -7.74
N ALA A 299 -20.51 -5.82 -8.91
CA ALA A 299 -20.25 -5.20 -10.19
C ALA A 299 -21.16 -5.75 -11.30
N PHE A 300 -21.22 -5.03 -12.41
CA PHE A 300 -21.84 -5.47 -13.67
C PHE A 300 -20.90 -5.11 -14.82
N GLY A 301 -20.96 -5.80 -15.95
CA GLY A 301 -19.95 -5.62 -16.99
C GLY A 301 -20.11 -6.55 -18.17
N THR A 302 -19.01 -6.81 -18.86
CA THR A 302 -18.96 -7.76 -19.97
C THR A 302 -18.01 -8.91 -19.65
N LEU A 303 -18.34 -10.10 -20.16
CA LEU A 303 -17.53 -11.30 -20.17
C LEU A 303 -17.15 -11.59 -21.62
N MET A 304 -15.88 -11.87 -21.86
CA MET A 304 -15.41 -12.36 -23.16
C MET A 304 -14.57 -13.62 -22.93
N VAL A 305 -14.80 -14.67 -23.70
CA VAL A 305 -13.96 -15.86 -23.70
C VAL A 305 -13.61 -16.20 -25.15
N GLU A 306 -12.33 -16.22 -25.47
CA GLU A 306 -11.81 -16.55 -26.79
C GLU A 306 -10.86 -17.75 -26.67
N GLY A 307 -10.92 -18.71 -27.58
CA GLY A 307 -9.97 -19.82 -27.64
C GLY A 307 -9.80 -20.35 -29.05
N GLU A 308 -8.56 -20.44 -29.52
CA GLU A 308 -8.21 -20.97 -30.84
C GLU A 308 -7.25 -22.16 -30.70
N ASP A 309 -7.56 -23.29 -31.35
CA ASP A 309 -6.65 -24.45 -31.51
C ASP A 309 -6.67 -24.95 -32.98
N ASP A 310 -5.77 -25.89 -33.32
CA ASP A 310 -5.54 -26.40 -34.68
C ASP A 310 -6.80 -27.00 -35.38
N GLY A 311 -7.90 -27.23 -34.65
CA GLY A 311 -9.15 -27.81 -35.14
C GLY A 311 -10.42 -26.99 -34.88
N GLY A 312 -10.38 -25.95 -34.05
CA GLY A 312 -11.59 -25.25 -33.60
C GLY A 312 -11.37 -23.88 -32.97
N ASP A 313 -12.48 -23.14 -32.87
CA ASP A 313 -12.59 -21.77 -32.38
C ASP A 313 -13.76 -21.68 -31.37
N LEU A 314 -13.51 -21.05 -30.23
CA LEU A 314 -14.45 -20.79 -29.16
C LEU A 314 -14.57 -19.28 -28.96
N ASP A 315 -15.79 -18.76 -29.05
CA ASP A 315 -16.11 -17.36 -28.78
C ASP A 315 -17.33 -17.28 -27.86
N VAL A 316 -17.21 -16.54 -26.76
CA VAL A 316 -18.29 -16.25 -25.83
C VAL A 316 -18.30 -14.76 -25.54
N ASP A 317 -19.39 -14.08 -25.90
CA ASP A 317 -19.61 -12.67 -25.60
C ASP A 317 -20.80 -12.54 -24.65
N GLY A 318 -20.60 -11.99 -23.47
CA GLY A 318 -21.61 -11.95 -22.41
C GLY A 318 -21.78 -10.60 -21.73
N ASP A 319 -23.02 -10.33 -21.34
CA ASP A 319 -23.43 -9.23 -20.48
C ASP A 319 -23.61 -9.74 -19.05
N ILE A 320 -22.70 -9.33 -18.15
CA ILE A 320 -22.73 -9.66 -16.73
C ILE A 320 -23.71 -8.72 -16.01
N SER A 321 -24.76 -9.31 -15.45
CA SER A 321 -25.72 -8.63 -14.59
C SER A 321 -25.27 -8.55 -13.13
N LEU A 322 -24.52 -9.55 -12.67
CA LEU A 322 -23.91 -9.60 -11.34
C LEU A 322 -22.54 -10.27 -11.42
N LEU A 323 -21.51 -9.54 -11.01
CA LEU A 323 -20.22 -10.06 -10.60
C LEU A 323 -20.09 -9.76 -9.11
N LEU A 324 -20.05 -10.79 -8.28
CA LEU A 324 -19.76 -10.69 -6.86
C LEU A 324 -18.42 -11.35 -6.58
N LEU A 325 -17.48 -10.57 -6.05
CA LEU A 325 -16.19 -11.04 -5.56
C LEU A 325 -16.08 -10.69 -4.10
N GLU A 326 -15.78 -11.67 -3.27
CA GLU A 326 -15.57 -11.45 -1.85
C GLU A 326 -14.42 -12.31 -1.32
N THR A 327 -13.48 -11.66 -0.66
CA THR A 327 -12.37 -12.30 0.06
C THR A 327 -12.40 -11.87 1.53
N ASN A 328 -11.96 -12.78 2.41
CA ASN A 328 -11.62 -12.45 3.78
C ASN A 328 -10.35 -13.20 4.16
N ASP A 329 -9.33 -12.45 4.54
CA ASP A 329 -8.02 -12.91 4.97
C ASP A 329 -7.86 -12.58 6.46
N ILE A 330 -7.43 -13.56 7.26
CA ILE A 330 -7.14 -13.41 8.69
C ILE A 330 -5.74 -13.96 8.95
N ASP A 331 -4.86 -13.12 9.46
CA ASP A 331 -3.46 -13.43 9.74
C ASP A 331 -2.72 -14.04 8.52
N GLY A 332 -2.97 -13.45 7.34
CA GLY A 332 -2.43 -13.92 6.07
C GLY A 332 -3.05 -15.21 5.53
N VAL A 333 -4.09 -15.76 6.18
CA VAL A 333 -4.80 -16.95 5.73
C VAL A 333 -6.17 -16.59 5.17
N ARG A 334 -6.43 -16.99 3.91
CA ARG A 334 -7.74 -16.89 3.27
C ARG A 334 -8.76 -17.78 3.98
N VAL A 335 -9.73 -17.17 4.66
CA VAL A 335 -10.83 -17.87 5.35
C VAL A 335 -12.15 -17.84 4.58
N LEU A 336 -12.32 -16.88 3.66
CA LEU A 336 -13.46 -16.80 2.77
C LEU A 336 -13.01 -16.39 1.36
N GLN A 337 -13.47 -17.12 0.36
CA GLN A 337 -13.40 -16.71 -1.04
C GLN A 337 -14.74 -17.03 -1.70
N HIS A 338 -15.35 -16.04 -2.33
CA HIS A 338 -16.63 -16.17 -3.01
C HIS A 338 -16.57 -15.45 -4.34
N THR A 339 -16.84 -16.19 -5.40
CA THR A 339 -16.98 -15.68 -6.76
C THR A 339 -18.35 -16.08 -7.27
N GLN A 340 -19.11 -15.12 -7.79
CA GLN A 340 -20.39 -15.36 -8.43
C GLN A 340 -20.51 -14.49 -9.68
N ILE A 341 -20.91 -15.12 -10.78
CA ILE A 341 -21.18 -14.47 -12.07
C ILE A 341 -22.58 -14.88 -12.49
N GLU A 342 -23.42 -13.90 -12.80
CA GLU A 342 -24.72 -14.09 -13.45
C GLU A 342 -24.76 -13.22 -14.71
N ALA A 343 -24.92 -13.85 -15.87
CA ALA A 343 -24.83 -13.21 -17.16
C ALA A 343 -25.83 -13.79 -18.17
N THR A 344 -26.00 -13.07 -19.29
CA THR A 344 -26.48 -13.62 -20.56
C THR A 344 -25.29 -13.63 -21.53
N ALA A 345 -25.23 -14.58 -22.45
CA ALA A 345 -24.10 -14.67 -23.38
C ALA A 345 -24.47 -15.31 -24.71
N ASP A 346 -23.80 -14.89 -25.77
CA ASP A 346 -23.78 -15.58 -27.06
C ASP A 346 -22.57 -16.51 -27.05
N PHE A 347 -22.79 -17.80 -27.33
CA PHE A 347 -21.76 -18.83 -27.34
C PHE A 347 -21.63 -19.40 -28.75
N VAL A 348 -20.42 -19.37 -29.29
CA VAL A 348 -20.09 -19.92 -30.60
C VAL A 348 -18.94 -20.90 -30.45
N LEU A 349 -19.14 -22.12 -30.95
CA LEU A 349 -18.10 -23.13 -31.06
C LEU A 349 -18.04 -23.61 -32.50
N VAL A 350 -16.86 -23.59 -33.09
CA VAL A 350 -16.58 -24.18 -34.40
C VAL A 350 -15.51 -25.25 -34.20
N ASP A 351 -15.75 -26.48 -34.64
CA ASP A 351 -14.81 -27.59 -34.50
C ASP A 351 -14.98 -28.61 -35.62
N GLU A 352 -13.92 -28.89 -36.39
CA GLU A 352 -13.87 -29.92 -37.44
C GLU A 352 -15.13 -29.98 -38.35
N GLY A 353 -15.58 -28.84 -38.87
CA GLY A 353 -16.77 -28.75 -39.75
C GLY A 353 -18.12 -28.70 -39.00
N THR A 354 -18.11 -28.82 -37.68
CA THR A 354 -19.24 -28.53 -36.78
C THR A 354 -19.24 -27.05 -36.42
N ARG A 355 -20.44 -26.46 -36.36
CA ARG A 355 -20.68 -25.14 -35.75
C ARG A 355 -21.86 -25.24 -34.79
N LEU A 356 -21.71 -24.69 -33.61
CA LEU A 356 -22.75 -24.54 -32.60
C LEU A 356 -22.85 -23.07 -32.23
N ASP A 357 -24.05 -22.51 -32.33
CA ASP A 357 -24.38 -21.15 -31.94
C ASP A 357 -25.50 -21.24 -30.88
N LEU A 358 -25.26 -20.74 -29.68
CA LEU A 358 -26.22 -20.73 -28.57
C LEU A 358 -26.40 -19.33 -28.00
N ASP A 359 -27.64 -18.89 -27.92
CA ASP A 359 -28.05 -17.69 -27.19
C ASP A 359 -28.37 -18.11 -25.75
N LEU A 360 -27.45 -17.85 -24.82
CA LEU A 360 -27.59 -18.18 -23.40
C LEU A 360 -28.35 -17.09 -22.67
N ASN A 361 -29.58 -17.40 -22.27
CA ASN A 361 -30.40 -16.52 -21.43
C ASN A 361 -30.09 -16.67 -19.93
N GLN A 362 -29.30 -17.67 -19.55
CA GLN A 362 -28.81 -17.86 -18.19
C GLN A 362 -27.40 -18.47 -18.24
N PHE A 363 -26.42 -17.68 -17.82
CA PHE A 363 -25.05 -18.10 -17.56
C PHE A 363 -24.76 -17.79 -16.09
N GLU A 364 -24.74 -18.81 -15.24
CA GLU A 364 -24.48 -18.66 -13.81
C GLU A 364 -23.31 -19.53 -13.38
N THR A 365 -22.35 -18.92 -12.69
CA THR A 365 -21.29 -19.63 -11.99
C THR A 365 -21.21 -19.11 -10.56
N VAL A 366 -21.16 -20.01 -9.58
CA VAL A 366 -20.97 -19.66 -8.17
C VAL A 366 -19.97 -20.63 -7.57
N GLU A 367 -18.96 -20.08 -6.91
CA GLU A 367 -18.05 -20.86 -6.10
C GLU A 367 -17.76 -20.15 -4.78
N ARG A 368 -17.99 -20.86 -3.66
CA ARG A 368 -17.72 -20.36 -2.32
C ARG A 368 -16.86 -21.33 -1.53
N TRP A 369 -15.75 -20.82 -1.02
CA TRP A 369 -14.81 -21.51 -0.16
C TRP A 369 -14.78 -20.86 1.22
N GLU A 370 -14.95 -21.67 2.26
CA GLU A 370 -14.80 -21.25 3.65
C GLU A 370 -13.78 -22.14 4.35
N ASN A 371 -12.75 -21.52 4.93
CA ASN A 371 -11.65 -22.21 5.62
C ASN A 371 -11.02 -23.35 4.80
N GLY A 372 -10.84 -23.11 3.50
CA GLY A 372 -10.28 -24.09 2.55
C GLY A 372 -11.22 -25.22 2.13
N VAL A 373 -12.50 -25.17 2.53
CA VAL A 373 -13.52 -26.15 2.13
C VAL A 373 -14.52 -25.48 1.20
N ARG A 374 -14.78 -26.08 0.04
CA ARG A 374 -15.85 -25.62 -0.85
C ARG A 374 -17.20 -25.91 -0.22
N VAL A 375 -17.98 -24.87 0.05
CA VAL A 375 -19.30 -24.94 0.68
C VAL A 375 -20.44 -24.68 -0.30
N GLU A 376 -20.14 -24.11 -1.46
CA GLU A 376 -21.11 -23.87 -2.54
C GLU A 376 -20.42 -24.00 -3.90
N HIS A 377 -21.07 -24.67 -4.83
CA HIS A 377 -20.67 -24.79 -6.22
C HIS A 377 -21.90 -24.92 -7.11
N LEU A 378 -22.04 -24.00 -8.07
CA LEU A 378 -23.08 -24.00 -9.09
C LEU A 378 -22.48 -23.64 -10.44
N GLU A 379 -22.84 -24.42 -11.45
CA GLU A 379 -22.70 -24.04 -12.86
C GLU A 379 -24.07 -24.25 -13.50
N HIS A 380 -24.62 -23.22 -14.13
CA HIS A 380 -25.91 -23.31 -14.83
C HIS A 380 -25.84 -22.57 -16.15
N LEU A 381 -25.96 -23.31 -17.24
CA LEU A 381 -26.07 -22.78 -18.60
C LEU A 381 -27.45 -23.12 -19.15
N ARG A 382 -28.14 -22.11 -19.69
CA ARG A 382 -29.43 -22.30 -20.35
C ARG A 382 -29.57 -21.40 -21.55
N GLY A 383 -30.07 -21.96 -22.64
CA GLY A 383 -30.28 -21.23 -23.88
C GLY A 383 -30.98 -22.05 -24.96
N ASP A 384 -30.99 -21.49 -26.16
CA ASP A 384 -31.45 -22.08 -27.40
C ASP A 384 -30.59 -21.54 -28.55
N GLY A 385 -30.73 -22.06 -29.77
CA GLY A 385 -29.85 -21.64 -30.87
C GLY A 385 -29.87 -22.57 -32.07
N THR A 386 -28.73 -22.72 -32.73
CA THR A 386 -28.57 -23.52 -33.94
C THR A 386 -27.28 -24.33 -33.94
N PHE A 387 -27.26 -25.43 -34.69
CA PHE A 387 -26.04 -26.16 -34.96
C PHE A 387 -26.01 -26.60 -36.42
N GLY A 388 -24.80 -26.74 -36.95
CA GLY A 388 -24.53 -27.22 -38.28
C GLY A 388 -23.34 -28.16 -38.29
N PHE A 389 -23.32 -29.06 -39.26
CA PHE A 389 -22.17 -29.92 -39.53
C PHE A 389 -22.06 -30.12 -41.03
N GLU A 390 -20.86 -29.95 -41.57
CA GLU A 390 -20.55 -30.21 -42.97
C GLU A 390 -19.38 -31.18 -43.08
N ASP A 391 -19.59 -32.28 -43.80
CA ASP A 391 -18.55 -33.23 -44.16
C ASP A 391 -18.58 -33.50 -45.67
N GLN A 392 -17.38 -33.53 -46.25
CA GLN A 392 -17.17 -33.76 -47.66
C GLN A 392 -15.98 -34.71 -47.88
N ASP A 393 -16.29 -35.87 -48.46
CA ASP A 393 -15.31 -36.83 -48.96
C ASP A 393 -15.26 -36.81 -50.50
N GLU A 394 -14.26 -37.45 -51.11
CA GLU A 394 -14.00 -37.45 -52.56
C GLU A 394 -15.23 -37.82 -53.42
N ASN A 395 -16.21 -38.54 -52.86
CA ASN A 395 -17.42 -38.99 -53.56
C ASN A 395 -18.72 -38.81 -52.77
N ALA A 396 -18.71 -38.13 -51.62
CA ALA A 396 -19.88 -37.97 -50.77
C ALA A 396 -19.92 -36.60 -50.07
N THR A 397 -21.11 -36.03 -49.96
CA THR A 397 -21.38 -34.79 -49.23
C THR A 397 -22.52 -35.00 -48.23
N MET A 398 -22.33 -34.51 -47.01
CA MET A 398 -23.34 -34.50 -45.97
C MET A 398 -23.35 -33.14 -45.28
N ILE A 399 -24.50 -32.46 -45.33
CA ILE A 399 -24.73 -31.20 -44.63
C ILE A 399 -25.90 -31.39 -43.66
N VAL A 400 -25.65 -31.07 -42.40
CA VAL A 400 -26.62 -31.04 -41.32
C VAL A 400 -26.86 -29.58 -40.93
N ASN A 401 -28.13 -29.19 -40.87
CA ASN A 401 -28.54 -27.92 -40.27
C ASN A 401 -29.66 -28.20 -39.28
N GLY A 402 -29.54 -27.69 -38.05
CA GLY A 402 -30.51 -27.92 -37.00
C GLY A 402 -30.71 -26.74 -36.06
N SER A 403 -31.82 -26.81 -35.32
CA SER A 403 -32.18 -25.88 -34.27
C SER A 403 -32.06 -26.56 -32.91
N VAL A 404 -31.56 -25.80 -31.94
CA VAL A 404 -31.53 -26.17 -30.52
C VAL A 404 -32.68 -25.43 -29.85
N TYR A 405 -33.72 -26.15 -29.42
CA TYR A 405 -34.88 -25.53 -28.74
C TYR A 405 -34.69 -25.36 -27.24
N ASN A 406 -33.85 -26.21 -26.65
CA ASN A 406 -33.55 -26.17 -25.24
C ASN A 406 -32.18 -26.80 -25.03
N PHE A 407 -31.25 -25.98 -24.58
CA PHE A 407 -30.00 -26.38 -23.96
C PHE A 407 -30.09 -25.96 -22.50
N ASN A 408 -29.97 -26.91 -21.57
CA ASN A 408 -30.04 -26.60 -20.14
C ASN A 408 -29.19 -27.60 -19.36
N THR A 409 -28.05 -27.12 -18.86
CA THR A 409 -27.11 -27.91 -18.08
C THR A 409 -26.94 -27.26 -16.72
N LYS A 410 -27.11 -28.05 -15.65
CA LYS A 410 -26.95 -27.57 -14.28
C LYS A 410 -26.13 -28.55 -13.46
N VAL A 411 -25.01 -28.10 -12.92
CA VAL A 411 -24.13 -28.84 -12.02
C VAL A 411 -24.14 -28.17 -10.66
N VAL A 412 -24.33 -28.97 -9.59
CA VAL A 412 -24.25 -28.50 -8.20
C VAL A 412 -23.32 -29.44 -7.45
N ASP A 413 -22.28 -28.89 -6.81
CA ASP A 413 -21.26 -29.67 -6.08
C ASP A 413 -20.64 -30.83 -6.89
N GLY A 414 -20.44 -30.61 -8.19
CA GLY A 414 -19.92 -31.62 -9.13
C GLY A 414 -20.92 -32.71 -9.52
N ILE A 415 -22.18 -32.60 -9.11
CA ILE A 415 -23.27 -33.50 -9.49
C ILE A 415 -24.12 -32.81 -10.57
N THR A 416 -24.28 -33.45 -11.71
CA THR A 416 -25.20 -32.97 -12.76
C THR A 416 -26.65 -33.20 -12.33
N TYR A 417 -27.41 -32.11 -12.17
CA TYR A 417 -28.83 -32.10 -11.82
C TYR A 417 -29.75 -31.94 -13.02
N ILE A 418 -29.28 -31.22 -14.05
CA ILE A 418 -30.01 -31.04 -15.31
C ILE A 418 -29.00 -31.23 -16.45
N ASP A 419 -29.41 -32.00 -17.45
CA ASP A 419 -28.69 -32.24 -18.71
C ASP A 419 -29.76 -32.45 -19.79
N ASP A 420 -30.38 -31.34 -20.21
CA ASP A 420 -31.45 -31.35 -21.21
C ASP A 420 -30.94 -30.77 -22.54
N LEU A 421 -31.08 -31.55 -23.61
CA LEU A 421 -30.82 -31.12 -24.98
C LEU A 421 -32.01 -31.52 -25.86
N HIS A 422 -32.67 -30.54 -26.47
CA HIS A 422 -33.74 -30.78 -27.45
C HIS A 422 -33.37 -30.13 -28.77
N VAL A 423 -33.16 -30.94 -29.79
CA VAL A 423 -32.75 -30.51 -31.13
C VAL A 423 -33.60 -31.15 -32.21
N ASP A 424 -33.76 -30.45 -33.33
CA ASP A 424 -34.21 -31.02 -34.60
C ASP A 424 -33.38 -30.50 -35.77
N GLY A 425 -33.44 -31.18 -36.91
CA GLY A 425 -32.64 -30.78 -38.05
C GLY A 425 -32.95 -31.53 -39.34
N THR A 426 -32.25 -31.09 -40.38
CA THR A 426 -32.33 -31.63 -41.74
C THR A 426 -30.97 -32.14 -42.18
N LEU A 427 -30.97 -33.25 -42.91
CA LEU A 427 -29.80 -33.78 -43.63
C LEU A 427 -29.99 -33.51 -45.12
N SER A 428 -28.93 -33.04 -45.78
CA SER A 428 -28.89 -32.79 -47.21
C SER A 428 -27.52 -33.19 -47.82
N GLY A 429 -27.45 -33.28 -49.15
CA GLY A 429 -26.33 -33.87 -49.88
C GLY A 429 -26.72 -35.20 -50.51
N ASP A 430 -25.86 -36.21 -50.39
CA ASP A 430 -26.09 -37.57 -50.90
C ASP A 430 -27.08 -38.37 -50.02
N VAL A 431 -27.24 -37.95 -48.77
CA VAL A 431 -28.30 -38.43 -47.86
C VAL A 431 -29.26 -37.28 -47.57
N GLN A 432 -30.56 -37.56 -47.63
CA GLN A 432 -31.61 -36.58 -47.37
C GLN A 432 -32.57 -37.08 -46.30
N GLY A 433 -32.93 -36.23 -45.35
CA GLY A 433 -33.86 -36.60 -44.28
C GLY A 433 -34.06 -35.53 -43.21
N THR A 434 -34.81 -35.87 -42.18
CA THR A 434 -35.05 -35.05 -40.99
C THR A 434 -34.80 -35.89 -39.75
N PHE A 435 -34.32 -35.28 -38.67
CA PHE A 435 -34.13 -35.95 -37.38
C PHE A 435 -34.50 -35.01 -36.23
N GLY A 436 -34.67 -35.60 -35.05
CA GLY A 436 -34.80 -34.87 -33.80
C GLY A 436 -34.32 -35.73 -32.64
N VAL A 437 -33.70 -35.09 -31.66
CA VAL A 437 -33.12 -35.73 -30.48
C VAL A 437 -33.60 -34.99 -29.24
N VAL A 438 -34.03 -35.76 -28.24
CA VAL A 438 -34.31 -35.27 -26.90
C VAL A 438 -33.46 -36.08 -25.94
N GLN A 439 -32.55 -35.39 -25.24
CA GLN A 439 -31.75 -35.92 -24.15
C GLN A 439 -32.21 -35.26 -22.85
N SER A 440 -32.29 -36.07 -21.80
CA SER A 440 -32.63 -35.66 -20.44
C SER A 440 -32.08 -36.71 -19.47
N ILE A 441 -31.84 -36.34 -18.21
CA ILE A 441 -31.46 -37.31 -17.18
C ILE A 441 -32.63 -38.25 -16.86
N GLU A 442 -32.50 -39.54 -17.19
CA GLU A 442 -33.51 -40.56 -16.87
C GLU A 442 -33.27 -41.22 -15.49
N GLN A 443 -32.01 -41.31 -15.03
CA GLN A 443 -31.64 -41.94 -13.75
C GLN A 443 -30.49 -41.19 -13.07
N THR A 444 -30.60 -40.98 -11.76
CA THR A 444 -29.53 -40.39 -10.93
C THR A 444 -28.62 -41.48 -10.35
N GLY A 445 -27.29 -41.30 -10.46
CA GLY A 445 -26.29 -42.25 -9.96
C GLY A 445 -24.86 -41.90 -10.41
N THR A 446 -23.85 -42.62 -9.89
CA THR A 446 -22.45 -42.45 -10.31
C THR A 446 -22.24 -43.11 -11.68
N GLN A 447 -21.89 -42.34 -12.72
CA GLN A 447 -21.61 -42.87 -14.04
C GLN A 447 -20.24 -43.59 -14.00
N MET A 448 -20.20 -44.90 -14.31
CA MET A 448 -18.93 -45.57 -14.60
C MET A 448 -18.48 -45.14 -16.01
N ASN A 449 -17.24 -44.71 -16.17
CA ASN A 449 -16.64 -44.41 -17.48
C ASN A 449 -16.94 -45.55 -18.46
N HIS A 450 -17.83 -45.27 -19.43
CA HIS A 450 -18.11 -46.20 -20.51
C HIS A 450 -16.98 -46.05 -21.53
N THR A 451 -15.99 -46.94 -21.45
CA THR A 451 -14.96 -47.04 -22.50
C THR A 451 -15.66 -47.55 -23.75
N MET A 452 -15.89 -46.67 -24.72
CA MET A 452 -16.33 -47.08 -26.06
C MET A 452 -15.20 -47.88 -26.70
N VAL A 453 -15.35 -49.20 -26.68
CA VAL A 453 -14.67 -50.10 -27.61
C VAL A 453 -15.51 -50.13 -28.87
N LEU A 454 -14.95 -49.67 -29.98
CA LEU A 454 -15.34 -50.08 -31.32
C LEU A 454 -14.19 -50.88 -31.95
#